data_AF-A0A519SIX0-F1
#
_entry.id   AF-A0A519SIX0-F1
#
_cell.length_a   1.000
_cell.length_b   1.000
_cell.length_c   1.000
_cell.angle_alpha   90.00
_cell.angle_beta   90.00
_cell.angle_gamma   90.00
#
_symmetry.space_group_name_H-M   'P 1'
#
loop_
_entity.id
_entity.type
_entity.pdbx_description
1 polymer ?
#
loop_
_entity_poly.entity_id
_entity_poly.type
_entity_poly.pdbx_seq_one_letter_code
_entity_poly.pdbx_strand_id
1 'polypeptide(L)'
;HDIEHCAGIYPVQFLDDVCNIKAPAESMNNITVGAIGDNFEIVPIGLSRYPLSDRGLPAIYTRKFHLSHQISEVRNRHIRKPDIVFSGGNYLTVLHPVFGPIQDSTLEAGIQFFSNDFAREGLIRSVGTSYSAPLIANLAAKILRRFPSLRMQTVKALMINGALECSSFVHTQLSQRQEQFIYGYGKPSTTKCLSSTDNEVTIVIEDNIEVGKAKSFPIYFPDYLKNHKKENSLLKIEATLCFSFLPLQYNQIAYCPVNITFGMFKNLPLYSRVSTIDENGRTQTEYHGIIGNHKKNITLNHNGYWSQDGFGKSKLLSNVQKVELNISKSNLLNENFEFKIAVGCRNHGNLSTAQANSLPASYDYSLVLRIKENLPNGKLGNSLYEELIALNQLEVLGDIEQDADLDAEA
;
A
#
# COMPACT_ATOMS: atom_id res chain seq x y z
N HIS A 1 -25.34 14.10 -4.34
CA HIS A 1 -26.00 12.88 -3.83
C HIS A 1 -26.91 13.30 -2.72
N ASP A 2 -28.08 12.68 -2.62
CA ASP A 2 -28.98 12.93 -1.52
C ASP A 2 -28.38 12.29 -0.26
N ILE A 3 -27.67 13.10 0.52
CA ILE A 3 -26.88 12.64 1.68
C ILE A 3 -27.84 12.04 2.72
N GLU A 4 -29.08 12.55 2.81
CA GLU A 4 -30.13 12.03 3.68
C GLU A 4 -30.47 10.58 3.34
N HIS A 5 -30.61 10.26 2.04
CA HIS A 5 -30.84 8.88 1.60
C HIS A 5 -29.66 7.96 1.96
N CYS A 6 -28.42 8.41 1.71
CA CYS A 6 -27.23 7.62 2.03
C CYS A 6 -27.02 7.43 3.54
N ALA A 7 -27.47 8.37 4.38
CA ALA A 7 -27.29 8.33 5.83
C ALA A 7 -28.09 7.20 6.48
N GLY A 8 -29.33 6.99 6.02
CA GLY A 8 -30.20 5.93 6.54
C GLY A 8 -29.72 4.50 6.22
N ILE A 9 -28.84 4.35 5.22
CA ILE A 9 -28.34 3.05 4.77
C ILE A 9 -26.83 2.88 4.96
N TYR A 10 -26.16 3.79 5.67
CA TYR A 10 -24.71 3.70 5.90
C TYR A 10 -24.33 2.43 6.66
N PRO A 11 -23.30 1.65 6.23
CA PRO A 11 -22.39 1.85 5.09
C PRO A 11 -22.77 1.08 3.81
N VAL A 12 -24.01 0.58 3.71
CA VAL A 12 -24.50 -0.28 2.60
C VAL A 12 -24.58 0.47 1.26
N GLN A 13 -24.66 1.80 1.25
CA GLN A 13 -24.63 2.60 0.03
C GLN A 13 -23.36 2.37 -0.80
N PHE A 14 -22.25 1.95 -0.17
CA PHE A 14 -21.04 1.58 -0.89
C PHE A 14 -21.18 0.29 -1.72
N LEU A 15 -22.34 -0.38 -1.74
CA LEU A 15 -22.62 -1.44 -2.71
C LEU A 15 -23.11 -0.91 -4.04
N ASP A 16 -23.64 0.32 -4.06
CA ASP A 16 -24.19 0.96 -5.26
C ASP A 16 -23.07 1.48 -6.18
N ASP A 17 -23.30 1.40 -7.49
CA ASP A 17 -22.44 1.96 -8.53
C ASP A 17 -22.43 3.49 -8.54
N VAL A 18 -23.46 4.10 -7.95
CA VAL A 18 -23.52 5.54 -7.73
C VAL A 18 -22.34 6.05 -6.87
N CYS A 19 -21.80 5.18 -6.01
CA CYS A 19 -20.63 5.47 -5.17
C CYS A 19 -19.29 5.22 -5.88
N ASN A 20 -19.26 4.90 -7.18
CA ASN A 20 -18.03 4.64 -7.92
C ASN A 20 -17.17 5.90 -8.10
N ILE A 21 -15.85 5.77 -7.97
CA ILE A 21 -14.89 6.82 -8.33
C ILE A 21 -15.11 7.27 -9.78
N LYS A 22 -14.84 8.56 -10.03
CA LYS A 22 -15.02 9.18 -11.35
C LYS A 22 -13.67 9.61 -11.91
N ALA A 23 -13.61 9.77 -13.23
CA ALA A 23 -12.45 10.31 -13.91
C ALA A 23 -11.96 11.63 -13.30
N PRO A 24 -10.64 11.79 -13.10
CA PRO A 24 -9.53 10.89 -13.45
C PRO A 24 -9.07 9.93 -12.32
N ALA A 25 -9.87 9.74 -11.27
CA ALA A 25 -9.48 9.05 -10.05
C ALA A 25 -9.20 7.54 -10.23
N GLU A 26 -9.63 6.93 -11.33
CA GLU A 26 -9.32 5.55 -11.69
C GLU A 26 -7.89 5.33 -12.20
N SER A 27 -7.15 6.39 -12.55
CA SER A 27 -5.77 6.29 -13.04
C SER A 27 -4.87 5.55 -12.05
N MET A 28 -4.25 4.46 -12.49
CA MET A 28 -3.34 3.66 -11.65
C MET A 28 -1.98 4.35 -11.43
N ASN A 29 -1.52 5.17 -12.38
CA ASN A 29 -0.27 5.91 -12.25
C ASN A 29 -0.36 7.05 -11.21
N ASN A 30 -1.56 7.60 -10.99
CA ASN A 30 -1.80 8.61 -9.98
C ASN A 30 -2.06 7.99 -8.59
N ILE A 31 -2.00 8.84 -7.57
CA ILE A 31 -2.43 8.51 -6.20
C ILE A 31 -3.85 9.03 -6.03
N THR A 32 -4.78 8.12 -5.79
CA THR A 32 -6.19 8.41 -5.56
C THR A 32 -6.46 8.43 -4.08
N VAL A 33 -7.05 9.52 -3.59
CA VAL A 33 -7.28 9.76 -2.16
C VAL A 33 -8.78 9.77 -1.87
N GLY A 34 -9.23 8.85 -1.01
CA GLY A 34 -10.56 8.89 -0.42
C GLY A 34 -10.58 9.64 0.91
N ALA A 35 -11.77 9.75 1.51
CA ALA A 35 -11.98 10.46 2.77
C ALA A 35 -12.44 9.51 3.90
N ILE A 36 -11.94 9.75 5.12
CA ILE A 36 -12.49 9.24 6.38
C ILE A 36 -13.17 10.37 7.17
N GLY A 37 -14.08 10.00 8.07
CA GLY A 37 -14.87 10.91 8.91
C GLY A 37 -14.08 11.66 10.00
N ASP A 38 -12.76 11.80 9.85
CA ASP A 38 -11.88 12.54 10.75
C ASP A 38 -11.71 13.99 10.27
N ASN A 39 -11.62 14.92 11.22
CA ASN A 39 -11.47 16.36 10.99
C ASN A 39 -10.35 17.02 11.80
N PHE A 40 -9.46 16.24 12.43
CA PHE A 40 -8.39 16.71 13.32
C PHE A 40 -8.82 17.32 14.66
N GLU A 41 -10.11 17.43 14.93
CA GLU A 41 -10.64 18.09 16.12
C GLU A 41 -11.43 17.15 17.02
N ILE A 42 -11.57 17.46 18.30
CA ILE A 42 -12.44 16.68 19.19
C ILE A 42 -13.87 17.18 18.99
N VAL A 43 -14.66 16.41 18.25
CA VAL A 43 -16.10 16.67 18.11
C VAL A 43 -16.80 16.12 19.35
N PRO A 44 -17.57 16.93 20.11
CA PRO A 44 -18.32 16.45 21.26
C PRO A 44 -19.32 15.37 20.83
N ILE A 45 -19.21 14.18 21.42
CA ILE A 45 -20.17 13.09 21.22
C ILE A 45 -21.18 13.15 22.37
N GLY A 46 -22.44 13.36 22.06
CA GLY A 46 -23.55 13.37 23.01
C GLY A 46 -24.72 12.51 22.53
N LEU A 47 -25.66 12.21 23.43
CA LEU A 47 -26.86 11.42 23.12
C LEU A 47 -27.74 12.05 22.03
N SER A 48 -27.72 13.38 21.93
CA SER A 48 -28.51 14.15 20.98
C SER A 48 -27.72 14.69 19.79
N ARG A 49 -26.38 14.55 19.78
CA ARG A 49 -25.51 15.09 18.72
C ARG A 49 -24.24 14.25 18.60
N TYR A 50 -24.05 13.61 17.46
CA TYR A 50 -22.95 12.68 17.23
C TYR A 50 -22.52 12.69 15.76
N PRO A 51 -21.25 12.34 15.44
CA PRO A 51 -20.80 12.26 14.06
C PRO A 51 -21.51 11.12 13.31
N LEU A 52 -21.79 11.32 12.03
CA LEU A 52 -22.50 10.35 11.20
C LEU A 52 -21.70 9.06 10.99
N SER A 53 -20.38 9.19 10.92
CA SER A 53 -19.45 8.06 10.83
C SER A 53 -18.37 8.19 11.91
N ASP A 54 -17.81 7.08 12.38
CA ASP A 54 -16.67 7.17 13.29
C ASP A 54 -15.44 7.76 12.57
N ARG A 55 -14.54 8.40 13.33
CA ARG A 55 -13.36 9.08 12.78
C ARG A 55 -12.47 8.16 11.91
N GLY A 56 -12.38 6.89 12.29
CA GLY A 56 -11.58 5.88 11.58
C GLY A 56 -12.30 5.22 10.39
N LEU A 57 -13.59 5.51 10.19
CA LEU A 57 -14.40 4.93 9.13
C LEU A 57 -14.47 5.83 7.89
N PRO A 58 -14.69 5.25 6.70
CA PRO A 58 -14.92 5.99 5.47
C PRO A 58 -16.00 7.06 5.61
N ALA A 59 -15.74 8.26 5.13
CA ALA A 59 -16.77 9.30 5.12
C ALA A 59 -17.90 8.91 4.17
N ILE A 60 -19.16 9.19 4.52
CA ILE A 60 -20.35 8.80 3.74
C ILE A 60 -20.31 9.19 2.26
N TYR A 61 -19.67 10.32 1.94
CA TYR A 61 -19.55 10.87 0.59
C TYR A 61 -18.32 10.37 -0.18
N THR A 62 -17.43 9.59 0.46
CA THR A 62 -16.27 9.01 -0.22
C THR A 62 -16.72 8.03 -1.30
N ARG A 63 -15.83 7.71 -2.22
CA ARG A 63 -16.15 6.84 -3.36
C ARG A 63 -15.31 5.58 -3.38
N LYS A 64 -15.88 4.52 -3.94
CA LYS A 64 -15.28 3.20 -4.07
C LYS A 64 -14.80 2.88 -5.48
N PHE A 65 -13.96 1.87 -5.64
CA PHE A 65 -13.61 1.39 -6.98
C PHE A 65 -14.82 0.87 -7.76
N HIS A 66 -14.80 1.04 -9.09
CA HIS A 66 -15.89 0.70 -9.99
C HIS A 66 -16.07 -0.80 -10.27
N LEU A 67 -15.23 -1.67 -9.69
CA LEU A 67 -15.36 -3.10 -9.88
C LEU A 67 -16.55 -3.64 -9.06
N SER A 68 -17.59 -4.09 -9.78
CA SER A 68 -18.77 -4.67 -9.16
C SER A 68 -18.47 -6.07 -8.59
N HIS A 69 -19.13 -6.38 -7.47
CA HIS A 69 -18.98 -7.66 -6.76
C HIS A 69 -19.40 -8.87 -7.59
N GLN A 70 -20.24 -8.68 -8.62
CA GLN A 70 -20.73 -9.78 -9.48
C GLN A 70 -19.66 -10.29 -10.45
N ILE A 71 -18.61 -9.50 -10.72
CA ILE A 71 -17.48 -9.94 -11.53
C ILE A 71 -16.54 -10.77 -10.63
N SER A 72 -16.98 -12.00 -10.36
CA SER A 72 -16.21 -13.08 -9.71
C SER A 72 -14.87 -13.42 -10.40
N GLU A 73 -14.55 -12.74 -11.51
CA GLU A 73 -13.40 -12.97 -12.36
C GLU A 73 -12.19 -12.06 -12.07
N VAL A 74 -12.35 -10.96 -11.33
CA VAL A 74 -11.21 -10.10 -10.94
C VAL A 74 -10.50 -10.65 -9.71
N ARG A 75 -9.73 -11.73 -9.90
CA ARG A 75 -8.95 -12.38 -8.82
C ARG A 75 -7.64 -11.68 -8.46
N ASN A 76 -7.31 -10.51 -9.02
CA ASN A 76 -6.08 -9.82 -8.65
C ASN A 76 -6.27 -9.10 -7.31
N ARG A 77 -5.66 -9.64 -6.26
CA ARG A 77 -5.79 -9.21 -4.87
C ARG A 77 -5.11 -7.85 -4.62
N HIS A 78 -4.20 -7.47 -5.50
CA HIS A 78 -3.43 -6.23 -5.40
C HIS A 78 -4.14 -5.03 -6.03
N ILE A 79 -5.21 -5.22 -6.80
CA ILE A 79 -6.01 -4.09 -7.29
C ILE A 79 -6.72 -3.45 -6.11
N ARG A 80 -6.45 -2.18 -5.85
CA ARG A 80 -7.13 -1.36 -4.85
C ARG A 80 -7.19 0.08 -5.36
N LYS A 81 -8.39 0.66 -5.29
CA LYS A 81 -8.61 2.10 -5.49
C LYS A 81 -9.77 2.51 -4.56
N PRO A 82 -9.77 3.71 -3.94
CA PRO A 82 -8.64 4.66 -3.88
C PRO A 82 -7.36 3.98 -3.34
N ASP A 83 -6.18 4.58 -3.58
CA ASP A 83 -4.94 3.97 -3.06
C ASP A 83 -4.89 4.12 -1.55
N ILE A 84 -5.28 5.28 -1.04
CA ILE A 84 -5.23 5.65 0.38
C ILE A 84 -6.43 6.52 0.74
N VAL A 85 -6.65 6.68 2.03
CA VAL A 85 -7.65 7.61 2.57
C VAL A 85 -7.02 8.58 3.54
N PHE A 86 -7.63 9.76 3.69
CA PHE A 86 -7.21 10.73 4.68
C PHE A 86 -8.39 11.50 5.26
N SER A 87 -8.13 12.31 6.28
CA SER A 87 -9.16 13.12 6.95
C SER A 87 -9.86 14.01 5.91
N GLY A 88 -11.20 13.93 5.85
CA GLY A 88 -12.02 14.71 4.92
C GLY A 88 -13.19 15.43 5.59
N GLY A 89 -13.35 15.25 6.90
CA GLY A 89 -14.46 15.78 7.67
C GLY A 89 -15.70 14.90 7.63
N ASN A 90 -16.67 15.25 8.46
CA ASN A 90 -17.84 14.46 8.74
C ASN A 90 -19.10 15.32 8.82
N TYR A 91 -20.25 14.69 8.62
CA TYR A 91 -21.53 15.29 8.96
C TYR A 91 -21.85 14.99 10.42
N LEU A 92 -22.59 15.88 11.05
CA LEU A 92 -23.18 15.63 12.36
C LEU A 92 -24.63 15.19 12.19
N THR A 93 -25.05 14.28 13.06
CA THR A 93 -26.43 13.86 13.21
C THR A 93 -26.94 14.42 14.54
N VAL A 94 -28.09 15.08 14.50
CA VAL A 94 -28.78 15.64 15.67
C VAL A 94 -30.10 14.91 15.86
N LEU A 95 -30.41 14.52 17.10
CA LEU A 95 -31.69 13.87 17.42
C LEU A 95 -32.77 14.95 17.62
N HIS A 96 -33.60 15.17 16.59
CA HIS A 96 -34.74 16.07 16.68
C HIS A 96 -35.89 15.40 17.46
N PRO A 97 -36.55 16.08 18.42
CA PRO A 97 -37.59 15.48 19.25
C PRO A 97 -38.79 14.90 18.47
N VAL A 98 -39.09 15.47 17.29
CA VAL A 98 -40.26 15.10 16.48
C VAL A 98 -39.88 14.23 15.27
N PHE A 99 -38.71 14.45 14.68
CA PHE A 99 -38.33 13.85 13.39
C PHE A 99 -37.28 12.75 13.54
N GLY A 100 -36.79 12.52 14.76
CA GLY A 100 -35.69 11.59 15.00
C GLY A 100 -34.35 12.16 14.50
N PRO A 101 -33.40 11.30 14.12
CA PRO A 101 -32.07 11.73 13.67
C PRO A 101 -32.16 12.53 12.36
N ILE A 102 -31.67 13.78 12.38
CA ILE A 102 -31.56 14.67 11.23
C ILE A 102 -30.11 15.10 11.03
N GLN A 103 -29.73 15.45 9.79
CA GLN A 103 -28.40 15.94 9.52
C GLN A 103 -28.27 17.42 9.90
N ASP A 104 -27.18 17.74 10.56
CA ASP A 104 -26.83 19.09 10.96
C ASP A 104 -26.10 19.81 9.81
N SER A 105 -26.66 20.94 9.37
CA SER A 105 -26.12 21.76 8.28
C SER A 105 -24.96 22.66 8.70
N THR A 106 -24.63 22.75 9.99
CA THR A 106 -23.55 23.62 10.51
C THR A 106 -22.14 23.14 10.13
N LEU A 107 -21.98 21.88 9.73
CA LEU A 107 -20.68 21.28 9.36
C LEU A 107 -19.59 21.42 10.45
N GLU A 108 -19.96 21.45 11.73
CA GLU A 108 -18.98 21.54 12.83
C GLU A 108 -17.98 20.38 12.82
N ALA A 109 -18.41 19.17 12.42
CA ALA A 109 -17.51 18.02 12.23
C ALA A 109 -16.78 18.04 10.87
N GLY A 110 -16.90 19.11 10.09
CA GLY A 110 -16.15 19.33 8.86
C GLY A 110 -14.70 19.74 9.10
N ILE A 111 -13.89 19.68 8.04
CA ILE A 111 -12.52 20.20 8.01
C ILE A 111 -12.60 21.72 8.09
N GLN A 112 -11.87 22.31 9.05
CA GLN A 112 -11.71 23.75 9.16
C GLN A 112 -10.55 24.22 8.27
N PHE A 113 -10.76 25.31 7.53
CA PHE A 113 -9.73 25.92 6.69
C PHE A 113 -9.97 27.42 6.51
N PHE A 114 -8.95 28.13 6.05
CA PHE A 114 -9.01 29.55 5.74
C PHE A 114 -9.82 29.80 4.46
N SER A 115 -10.81 30.68 4.52
CA SER A 115 -11.50 31.14 3.31
C SER A 115 -10.56 31.98 2.43
N ASN A 116 -10.81 31.96 1.12
CA ASN A 116 -10.14 32.84 0.17
C ASN A 116 -10.45 34.32 0.45
N ASP A 117 -11.63 34.64 1.00
CA ASP A 117 -11.99 35.96 1.51
C ASP A 117 -11.92 35.97 3.04
N PHE A 118 -10.71 35.72 3.58
CA PHE A 118 -10.48 35.59 5.02
C PHE A 118 -10.96 36.83 5.81
N ALA A 119 -10.85 38.02 5.23
CA ALA A 119 -11.28 39.26 5.88
C ALA A 119 -12.80 39.27 6.16
N ARG A 120 -13.61 38.57 5.35
CA ARG A 120 -15.06 38.50 5.53
C ARG A 120 -15.53 37.22 6.20
N GLU A 121 -14.96 36.08 5.81
CA GLU A 121 -15.46 34.76 6.21
C GLU A 121 -14.60 34.07 7.26
N GLY A 122 -13.35 34.52 7.44
CA GLY A 122 -12.42 33.94 8.40
C GLY A 122 -12.18 32.44 8.16
N LEU A 123 -12.45 31.65 9.20
CA LEU A 123 -12.37 30.19 9.16
C LEU A 123 -13.73 29.61 8.77
N ILE A 124 -13.73 28.79 7.74
CA ILE A 124 -14.91 28.08 7.27
C ILE A 124 -14.72 26.57 7.41
N ARG A 125 -15.83 25.83 7.37
CA ARG A 125 -15.84 24.37 7.46
C ARG A 125 -16.54 23.75 6.27
N SER A 126 -16.02 22.60 5.86
CA SER A 126 -16.62 21.83 4.79
C SER A 126 -16.18 20.38 4.86
N VAL A 127 -16.78 19.53 4.02
CA VAL A 127 -16.46 18.10 3.94
C VAL A 127 -16.23 17.70 2.50
N GLY A 128 -15.35 16.74 2.28
CA GLY A 128 -15.07 16.28 0.92
C GLY A 128 -13.70 15.64 0.75
N THR A 129 -13.59 14.75 -0.23
CA THR A 129 -12.29 14.21 -0.68
C THR A 129 -11.36 15.30 -1.22
N SER A 130 -11.91 16.45 -1.64
CA SER A 130 -11.18 17.65 -2.04
C SER A 130 -10.32 18.25 -0.93
N TYR A 131 -10.58 17.94 0.34
CA TYR A 131 -9.73 18.35 1.48
C TYR A 131 -8.69 17.27 1.83
N SER A 132 -9.01 16.00 1.62
CA SER A 132 -8.07 14.89 1.83
C SER A 132 -6.93 14.90 0.80
N ALA A 133 -7.22 15.18 -0.48
CA ALA A 133 -6.23 15.21 -1.55
C ALA A 133 -5.06 16.19 -1.33
N PRO A 134 -5.29 17.49 -1.01
CA PRO A 134 -4.19 18.43 -0.76
C PRO A 134 -3.37 18.09 0.49
N LEU A 135 -3.97 17.48 1.53
CA LEU A 135 -3.24 17.02 2.71
C LEU A 135 -2.26 15.88 2.36
N ILE A 136 -2.67 14.96 1.49
CA ILE A 136 -1.76 13.93 0.95
C ILE A 136 -0.71 14.54 0.02
N ALA A 137 -1.08 15.53 -0.80
CA ALA A 137 -0.11 16.25 -1.62
C ALA A 137 0.96 16.95 -0.76
N ASN A 138 0.57 17.52 0.39
CA ASN A 138 1.50 18.09 1.37
C ASN A 138 2.42 17.00 1.96
N LEU A 139 1.91 15.81 2.29
CA LEU A 139 2.75 14.70 2.73
C LEU A 139 3.76 14.28 1.66
N ALA A 140 3.34 14.18 0.40
CA ALA A 140 4.23 13.90 -0.72
C ALA A 140 5.31 14.99 -0.86
N ALA A 141 4.95 16.27 -0.70
CA ALA A 141 5.91 17.38 -0.71
C ALA A 141 6.89 17.31 0.47
N LYS A 142 6.45 16.91 1.67
CA LYS A 142 7.33 16.69 2.83
C LYS A 142 8.34 15.56 2.57
N ILE A 143 7.91 14.47 1.94
CA ILE A 143 8.80 13.37 1.54
C ILE A 143 9.84 13.86 0.54
N LEU A 144 9.42 14.57 -0.52
CA LEU A 144 10.34 15.10 -1.53
C LEU A 144 11.27 16.18 -0.97
N ARG A 145 10.81 17.00 -0.03
CA ARG A 145 11.65 18.00 0.64
C ARG A 145 12.78 17.33 1.42
N ARG A 146 12.47 16.24 2.13
CA ARG A 146 13.46 15.48 2.92
C ARG A 146 14.35 14.60 2.03
N PHE A 147 13.81 14.05 0.94
CA PHE A 147 14.50 13.14 0.03
C PHE A 147 14.29 13.57 -1.44
N PRO A 148 15.00 14.62 -1.92
CA PRO A 148 14.72 15.23 -3.23
C PRO A 148 15.01 14.34 -4.45
N SER A 149 15.89 13.34 -4.29
CA SER A 149 16.28 12.43 -5.37
C SER A 149 15.27 11.29 -5.62
N LEU A 150 14.28 11.10 -4.75
CA LEU A 150 13.32 10.00 -4.87
C LEU A 150 12.37 10.17 -6.06
N ARG A 151 12.11 9.06 -6.76
CA ARG A 151 11.08 8.99 -7.81
C ARG A 151 9.69 9.10 -7.21
N MET A 152 8.74 9.60 -8.01
CA MET A 152 7.33 9.67 -7.61
C MET A 152 6.71 8.30 -7.26
N GLN A 153 7.18 7.21 -7.88
CA GLN A 153 6.74 5.87 -7.53
C GLN A 153 7.24 5.42 -6.15
N THR A 154 8.41 5.89 -5.73
CA THR A 154 8.92 5.69 -4.38
C THR A 154 8.11 6.48 -3.36
N VAL A 155 7.77 7.73 -3.67
CA VAL A 155 6.88 8.55 -2.83
C VAL A 155 5.51 7.85 -2.65
N LYS A 156 4.95 7.31 -3.74
CA LYS A 156 3.73 6.48 -3.69
C LYS A 156 3.91 5.23 -2.83
N ALA A 157 5.00 4.49 -3.04
CA ALA A 157 5.29 3.27 -2.29
C ALA A 157 5.49 3.53 -0.79
N LEU A 158 6.17 4.62 -0.40
CA LEU A 158 6.37 5.02 0.99
C LEU A 158 5.03 5.31 1.69
N MET A 159 4.14 6.09 1.06
CA MET A 159 2.82 6.40 1.63
C MET A 159 1.94 5.17 1.77
N ILE A 160 1.96 4.26 0.79
CA ILE A 160 1.19 3.02 0.84
C ILE A 160 1.77 2.03 1.85
N ASN A 161 3.10 1.94 1.93
CA ASN A 161 3.79 1.11 2.91
C ASN A 161 3.49 1.59 4.33
N GLY A 162 3.64 2.89 4.57
CA GLY A 162 3.36 3.56 5.86
C GLY A 162 1.88 3.76 6.19
N ALA A 163 0.96 3.30 5.34
CA ALA A 163 -0.47 3.35 5.62
C ALA A 163 -0.88 2.38 6.73
N LEU A 164 -1.61 2.92 7.70
CA LEU A 164 -2.23 2.19 8.80
C LEU A 164 -3.61 1.71 8.36
N GLU A 165 -3.95 0.47 8.73
CA GLU A 165 -5.28 -0.07 8.45
C GLU A 165 -6.36 0.80 9.12
N CYS A 166 -7.42 1.09 8.37
CA CYS A 166 -8.59 1.78 8.89
C CYS A 166 -9.44 0.84 9.75
N SER A 167 -10.28 1.41 10.61
CA SER A 167 -11.29 0.65 11.34
C SER A 167 -12.18 -0.12 10.36
N SER A 168 -12.41 -1.40 10.62
CA SER A 168 -13.35 -2.20 9.84
C SER A 168 -14.78 -1.94 10.30
N PHE A 169 -15.73 -2.11 9.39
CA PHE A 169 -17.13 -1.96 9.70
C PHE A 169 -17.64 -3.15 10.52
N VAL A 170 -17.74 -2.97 11.83
CA VAL A 170 -18.26 -4.01 12.74
C VAL A 170 -19.75 -4.27 12.42
N HIS A 171 -20.13 -5.54 12.28
CA HIS A 171 -21.52 -5.98 12.03
C HIS A 171 -22.16 -5.47 10.73
N THR A 172 -21.39 -5.37 9.64
CA THR A 172 -21.93 -4.94 8.34
C THR A 172 -21.90 -6.05 7.29
N GLN A 173 -22.64 -5.82 6.19
CA GLN A 173 -22.71 -6.75 5.06
C GLN A 173 -21.50 -6.63 4.10
N LEU A 174 -20.55 -5.73 4.37
CA LEU A 174 -19.39 -5.53 3.51
C LEU A 174 -18.33 -6.61 3.77
N SER A 175 -17.89 -7.28 2.71
CA SER A 175 -16.71 -8.14 2.73
C SER A 175 -15.43 -7.32 2.86
N GLN A 176 -14.37 -7.93 3.41
CA GLN A 176 -13.03 -7.32 3.49
C GLN A 176 -12.54 -6.78 2.13
N ARG A 177 -12.93 -7.41 1.02
CA ARG A 177 -12.54 -6.97 -0.32
C ARG A 177 -13.26 -5.70 -0.76
N GLN A 178 -14.55 -5.57 -0.47
CA GLN A 178 -15.32 -4.36 -0.78
C GLN A 178 -14.81 -3.19 0.05
N GLU A 179 -14.54 -3.47 1.31
CA GLU A 179 -13.88 -2.57 2.23
C GLU A 179 -12.53 -2.03 1.69
N GLN A 180 -11.66 -2.89 1.14
CA GLN A 180 -10.42 -2.46 0.44
C GLN A 180 -10.67 -1.59 -0.79
N PHE A 181 -11.83 -1.69 -1.44
CA PHE A 181 -12.22 -0.80 -2.53
C PHE A 181 -12.78 0.54 -2.05
N ILE A 182 -12.97 0.72 -0.73
CA ILE A 182 -13.42 1.98 -0.14
C ILE A 182 -12.23 2.72 0.48
N TYR A 183 -11.42 2.03 1.29
CA TYR A 183 -10.32 2.66 2.04
C TYR A 183 -8.91 2.38 1.47
N GLY A 184 -8.80 1.55 0.44
CA GLY A 184 -7.52 1.28 -0.22
C GLY A 184 -6.52 0.53 0.67
N TYR A 185 -5.35 1.13 0.86
CA TYR A 185 -4.31 0.67 1.78
C TYR A 185 -4.40 1.32 3.17
N GLY A 186 -5.35 2.23 3.39
CA GLY A 186 -5.60 2.91 4.67
C GLY A 186 -5.06 4.33 4.75
N LYS A 187 -4.84 4.82 5.97
CA LYS A 187 -4.39 6.20 6.25
C LYS A 187 -2.87 6.26 6.38
N PRO A 188 -2.13 6.99 5.52
CA PRO A 188 -0.68 7.13 5.65
C PRO A 188 -0.29 7.80 6.97
N SER A 189 0.70 7.23 7.65
CA SER A 189 1.35 7.85 8.80
C SER A 189 2.54 8.69 8.35
N THR A 190 2.53 9.98 8.67
CA THR A 190 3.63 10.91 8.38
C THR A 190 4.96 10.40 8.96
N THR A 191 4.95 9.96 10.21
CA THR A 191 6.12 9.40 10.89
C THR A 191 6.68 8.19 10.15
N LYS A 192 5.82 7.23 9.78
CA LYS A 192 6.26 6.05 9.01
C LYS A 192 6.82 6.43 7.64
N CYS A 193 6.29 7.45 6.98
CA CYS A 193 6.75 7.85 5.66
C CYS A 193 8.10 8.59 5.67
N LEU A 194 8.43 9.28 6.77
CA LEU A 194 9.59 10.18 6.85
C LEU A 194 10.74 9.67 7.73
N SER A 195 10.46 8.71 8.62
CA SER A 195 11.44 8.28 9.62
C SER A 195 11.49 6.75 9.75
N SER A 196 12.70 6.27 10.05
CA SER A 196 12.95 4.96 10.62
C SER A 196 13.22 5.11 12.11
N THR A 197 13.17 4.00 12.84
CA THR A 197 13.62 3.93 14.24
C THR A 197 14.62 2.78 14.37
N ASP A 198 15.32 2.71 15.50
CA ASP A 198 16.31 1.66 15.77
C ASP A 198 15.77 0.23 15.63
N ASN A 199 14.44 0.05 15.70
CA ASN A 199 13.76 -1.26 15.62
C ASN A 199 12.80 -1.38 14.42
N GLU A 200 12.64 -0.33 13.62
CA GLU A 200 11.73 -0.30 12.47
C GLU A 200 12.40 0.49 11.35
N VAL A 201 13.02 -0.24 10.44
CA VAL A 201 13.90 0.28 9.39
C VAL A 201 13.17 0.25 8.05
N THR A 202 13.25 1.33 7.28
CA THR A 202 12.69 1.40 5.93
C THR A 202 13.81 1.42 4.90
N ILE A 203 13.91 0.38 4.07
CA ILE A 203 14.83 0.27 2.95
C ILE A 203 14.09 0.63 1.66
N VAL A 204 14.72 1.44 0.83
CA VAL A 204 14.19 1.87 -0.48
C VAL A 204 15.08 1.32 -1.58
N ILE A 205 14.48 0.69 -2.59
CA ILE A 205 15.16 0.19 -3.77
C ILE A 205 14.50 0.82 -4.99
N GLU A 206 15.27 1.61 -5.74
CA GLU A 206 14.89 2.12 -7.06
C GLU A 206 15.75 1.44 -8.12
N ASP A 207 15.12 0.79 -9.10
CA ASP A 207 15.83 0.07 -10.15
C ASP A 207 14.94 -0.02 -11.41
N ASN A 208 15.49 -0.58 -12.48
CA ASN A 208 14.83 -0.82 -13.75
C ASN A 208 14.82 -2.31 -14.08
N ILE A 209 13.78 -2.81 -14.73
CA ILE A 209 13.70 -4.22 -15.15
C ILE A 209 13.16 -4.36 -16.57
N GLU A 210 13.88 -5.12 -17.40
CA GLU A 210 13.44 -5.46 -18.75
C GLU A 210 12.34 -6.51 -18.74
N VAL A 211 11.43 -6.39 -19.69
CA VAL A 211 10.34 -7.35 -19.92
C VAL A 211 10.94 -8.73 -20.23
N GLY A 212 10.43 -9.76 -19.54
CA GLY A 212 10.89 -11.15 -19.67
C GLY A 212 12.05 -11.51 -18.74
N LYS A 213 12.69 -10.52 -18.10
CA LYS A 213 13.80 -10.76 -17.16
C LYS A 213 13.31 -10.82 -15.70
N ALA A 214 14.17 -11.38 -14.86
CA ALA A 214 14.08 -11.32 -13.41
C ALA A 214 15.42 -10.86 -12.84
N LYS A 215 15.37 -10.21 -11.67
CA LYS A 215 16.53 -9.84 -10.85
C LYS A 215 16.33 -10.38 -9.44
N SER A 216 17.42 -10.58 -8.72
CA SER A 216 17.37 -10.83 -7.29
C SER A 216 18.52 -10.17 -6.56
N PHE A 217 18.26 -9.74 -5.33
CA PHE A 217 19.23 -9.10 -4.46
C PHE A 217 19.18 -9.78 -3.08
N PRO A 218 20.34 -10.05 -2.45
CA PRO A 218 20.39 -10.53 -1.08
C PRO A 218 19.95 -9.44 -0.10
N ILE A 219 19.36 -9.86 1.01
CA ILE A 219 19.26 -9.08 2.23
C ILE A 219 19.81 -9.93 3.37
N TYR A 220 20.79 -9.36 4.05
CA TYR A 220 21.45 -9.92 5.22
C TYR A 220 20.81 -9.36 6.49
N PHE A 221 20.59 -10.23 7.47
CA PHE A 221 20.00 -9.90 8.75
C PHE A 221 21.04 -10.02 9.87
N PRO A 222 20.92 -9.24 10.95
CA PRO A 222 21.91 -9.24 12.02
C PRO A 222 21.95 -10.54 12.82
N ASP A 223 23.16 -11.00 13.17
CA ASP A 223 23.37 -12.23 13.93
C ASP A 223 22.82 -12.18 15.36
N TYR A 224 22.70 -10.99 15.97
CA TYR A 224 22.15 -10.85 17.32
C TYR A 224 20.71 -11.37 17.41
N LEU A 225 19.96 -11.38 16.29
CA LEU A 225 18.60 -11.93 16.21
C LEU A 225 18.54 -13.41 16.62
N LYS A 226 19.65 -14.14 16.51
CA LYS A 226 19.80 -15.53 17.01
C LYS A 226 19.53 -15.65 18.50
N ASN A 227 19.90 -14.64 19.27
CA ASN A 227 19.85 -14.68 20.73
C ASN A 227 18.52 -14.20 21.30
N HIS A 228 17.58 -13.77 20.45
CA HIS A 228 16.25 -13.37 20.91
C HIS A 228 15.46 -14.56 21.46
N LYS A 229 14.69 -14.29 22.53
CA LYS A 229 13.81 -15.27 23.18
C LYS A 229 12.54 -15.58 22.37
N LYS A 230 12.15 -14.66 21.47
CA LYS A 230 10.93 -14.81 20.67
C LYS A 230 11.22 -15.69 19.46
N GLU A 231 10.53 -16.82 19.39
CA GLU A 231 10.70 -17.79 18.30
C GLU A 231 9.81 -17.46 17.08
N ASN A 232 8.55 -17.08 17.33
CA ASN A 232 7.56 -16.85 16.28
C ASN A 232 7.41 -15.35 15.97
N SER A 233 7.31 -15.01 14.69
CA SER A 233 7.09 -13.63 14.21
C SER A 233 8.06 -12.63 14.85
N LEU A 234 9.36 -12.97 14.85
CA LEU A 234 10.44 -12.15 15.39
C LEU A 234 10.57 -10.84 14.61
N LEU A 235 10.53 -10.92 13.28
CA LEU A 235 10.47 -9.77 12.40
C LEU A 235 9.13 -9.69 11.67
N LYS A 236 8.65 -8.48 11.47
CA LYS A 236 7.56 -8.15 10.56
C LYS A 236 8.14 -7.39 9.37
N ILE A 237 7.91 -7.88 8.16
CA ILE A 237 8.36 -7.24 6.92
C ILE A 237 7.14 -6.82 6.11
N GLU A 238 7.02 -5.52 5.88
CA GLU A 238 6.00 -4.91 5.02
C GLU A 238 6.68 -4.42 3.75
N ALA A 239 6.38 -5.04 2.62
CA ALA A 239 6.99 -4.72 1.34
C ALA A 239 5.95 -4.10 0.39
N THR A 240 6.32 -3.03 -0.32
CA THR A 240 5.44 -2.34 -1.26
C THR A 240 6.18 -2.01 -2.54
N LEU A 241 5.74 -2.59 -3.64
CA LEU A 241 6.23 -2.30 -4.99
C LEU A 241 5.26 -1.36 -5.70
N CYS A 242 5.79 -0.29 -6.29
CA CYS A 242 5.08 0.62 -7.18
C CYS A 242 5.86 0.83 -8.48
N PHE A 243 5.15 1.03 -9.58
CA PHE A 243 5.76 1.39 -10.87
C PHE A 243 4.80 2.24 -11.72
N SER A 244 5.36 2.95 -12.68
CA SER A 244 4.60 3.64 -13.73
C SER A 244 4.64 2.86 -15.03
N PHE A 245 3.60 3.01 -15.83
CA PHE A 245 3.50 2.37 -17.14
C PHE A 245 2.81 3.31 -18.13
N LEU A 246 2.97 3.05 -19.44
CA LEU A 246 2.19 3.70 -20.48
C LEU A 246 0.83 2.98 -20.59
N PRO A 247 -0.30 3.61 -20.23
CA PRO A 247 -1.58 2.92 -20.24
C PRO A 247 -2.05 2.60 -21.66
N LEU A 248 -2.60 1.39 -21.85
CA LEU A 248 -3.26 1.07 -23.12
C LEU A 248 -4.67 1.65 -23.13
N GLN A 249 -4.88 2.58 -24.05
CA GLN A 249 -6.19 3.21 -24.25
C GLN A 249 -7.21 2.20 -24.77
N TYR A 250 -8.47 2.39 -24.39
CA TYR A 250 -9.62 1.59 -24.82
C TYR A 250 -9.54 0.08 -24.51
N ASN A 251 -8.60 -0.34 -23.66
CA ASN A 251 -8.51 -1.72 -23.18
C ASN A 251 -8.53 -1.72 -21.65
N GLN A 252 -9.70 -1.95 -21.06
CA GLN A 252 -9.83 -1.92 -19.60
C GLN A 252 -9.00 -3.03 -18.95
N ILE A 253 -9.07 -4.27 -19.47
CA ILE A 253 -8.39 -5.43 -18.88
C ILE A 253 -6.86 -5.24 -18.92
N ALA A 254 -6.32 -4.83 -20.07
CA ALA A 254 -4.88 -4.59 -20.24
C ALA A 254 -4.50 -3.11 -20.07
N TYR A 255 -5.32 -2.32 -19.35
CA TYR A 255 -5.06 -0.89 -19.12
C TYR A 255 -3.65 -0.70 -18.55
N CYS A 256 -3.29 -1.55 -17.59
CA CYS A 256 -1.91 -1.80 -17.19
C CYS A 256 -1.33 -2.96 -18.03
N PRO A 257 -0.44 -2.69 -18.99
CA PRO A 257 0.02 -3.69 -19.95
C PRO A 257 1.24 -4.50 -19.46
N VAL A 258 1.77 -4.19 -18.29
CA VAL A 258 2.97 -4.83 -17.73
C VAL A 258 2.70 -5.31 -16.31
N ASN A 259 3.25 -6.47 -15.98
CA ASN A 259 3.24 -7.02 -14.64
C ASN A 259 4.67 -7.05 -14.09
N ILE A 260 4.98 -6.13 -13.17
CA ILE A 260 6.18 -6.23 -12.33
C ILE A 260 5.77 -6.86 -11.02
N THR A 261 6.45 -7.93 -10.63
CA THR A 261 6.09 -8.75 -9.47
C THR A 261 7.32 -8.96 -8.62
N PHE A 262 7.15 -9.14 -7.32
CA PHE A 262 8.24 -9.39 -6.40
C PHE A 262 7.87 -10.42 -5.35
N GLY A 263 8.87 -10.90 -4.63
CA GLY A 263 8.71 -11.68 -3.43
C GLY A 263 10.01 -11.80 -2.67
N MET A 264 9.91 -12.34 -1.46
CA MET A 264 11.06 -12.64 -0.61
C MET A 264 11.15 -14.16 -0.41
N PHE A 265 12.33 -14.69 -0.68
CA PHE A 265 12.59 -16.11 -0.88
C PHE A 265 13.75 -16.57 -0.01
N LYS A 266 13.83 -17.89 0.11
CA LYS A 266 14.97 -18.62 0.66
C LYS A 266 16.28 -18.22 -0.03
N ASN A 267 17.40 -18.51 0.61
CA ASN A 267 18.73 -18.27 0.07
C ASN A 267 19.04 -19.25 -1.09
N LEU A 268 18.46 -18.96 -2.25
CA LEU A 268 18.59 -19.75 -3.46
C LEU A 268 19.06 -18.86 -4.61
N PRO A 269 19.86 -19.40 -5.56
CA PRO A 269 20.22 -18.66 -6.76
C PRO A 269 18.97 -18.33 -7.59
N LEU A 270 19.00 -17.23 -8.34
CA LEU A 270 17.85 -16.82 -9.16
C LEU A 270 17.49 -17.87 -10.22
N TYR A 271 18.52 -18.38 -10.91
CA TYR A 271 18.40 -19.44 -11.90
C TYR A 271 19.35 -20.57 -11.51
N SER A 272 18.78 -21.76 -11.30
CA SER A 272 19.56 -22.99 -11.16
C SER A 272 18.70 -24.16 -11.62
N ARG A 273 19.26 -24.99 -12.49
CA ARG A 273 18.62 -26.21 -12.99
C ARG A 273 19.66 -27.30 -13.19
N VAL A 274 19.26 -28.53 -12.93
CA VAL A 274 20.05 -29.73 -13.20
C VAL A 274 19.27 -30.57 -14.19
N SER A 275 19.92 -30.95 -15.29
CA SER A 275 19.34 -31.84 -16.30
C SER A 275 20.00 -33.21 -16.22
N THR A 276 19.21 -34.24 -15.99
CA THR A 276 19.65 -35.65 -15.98
C THR A 276 18.99 -36.40 -17.13
N ILE A 277 19.61 -37.48 -17.58
CA ILE A 277 19.05 -38.37 -18.61
C ILE A 277 18.57 -39.62 -17.88
N ASP A 278 17.30 -39.98 -18.05
CA ASP A 278 16.75 -41.19 -17.47
C ASP A 278 17.20 -42.44 -18.24
N GLU A 279 16.92 -43.63 -17.67
CA GLU A 279 17.27 -44.93 -18.26
C GLU A 279 16.66 -45.14 -19.66
N ASN A 280 15.63 -44.38 -20.02
CA ASN A 280 14.96 -44.41 -21.31
C ASN A 280 15.45 -43.32 -22.29
N GLY A 281 16.55 -42.62 -21.94
CA GLY A 281 17.14 -41.57 -22.77
C GLY A 281 16.40 -40.23 -22.76
N ARG A 282 15.44 -40.02 -21.86
CA ARG A 282 14.69 -38.75 -21.75
C ARG A 282 15.39 -37.79 -20.81
N THR A 283 15.51 -36.54 -21.23
CA THR A 283 16.05 -35.47 -20.36
C THR A 283 15.02 -35.02 -19.34
N GLN A 284 15.30 -35.23 -18.06
CA GLN A 284 14.55 -34.65 -16.95
C GLN A 284 15.29 -33.40 -16.48
N THR A 285 14.57 -32.29 -16.29
CA THR A 285 15.15 -31.03 -15.81
C THR A 285 14.50 -30.64 -14.50
N GLU A 286 15.30 -30.60 -13.44
CA GLU A 286 14.89 -30.14 -12.12
C GLU A 286 15.35 -28.70 -11.91
N TYR A 287 14.47 -27.86 -11.37
CA TYR A 287 14.77 -26.46 -11.08
C TYR A 287 15.05 -26.31 -9.59
N HIS A 288 16.25 -25.82 -9.27
CA HIS A 288 16.69 -25.56 -7.89
C HIS A 288 16.77 -24.07 -7.56
N GLY A 289 16.71 -23.19 -8.57
CA GLY A 289 16.70 -21.75 -8.37
C GLY A 289 15.34 -21.18 -7.94
N ILE A 290 15.26 -19.87 -7.80
CA ILE A 290 14.00 -19.15 -7.52
C ILE A 290 13.05 -19.26 -8.71
N ILE A 291 13.55 -19.05 -9.94
CA ILE A 291 12.75 -19.10 -11.16
C ILE A 291 12.59 -20.55 -11.65
N GLY A 292 11.35 -20.94 -11.94
CA GLY A 292 11.00 -22.26 -12.50
C GLY A 292 10.78 -23.36 -11.44
N ASN A 293 11.16 -23.11 -10.20
CA ASN A 293 10.96 -24.05 -9.09
C ASN A 293 9.56 -23.94 -8.48
N HIS A 294 9.15 -24.95 -7.73
CA HIS A 294 7.86 -24.97 -7.03
C HIS A 294 7.85 -23.99 -5.86
N LYS A 295 6.72 -23.29 -5.69
CA LYS A 295 6.47 -22.32 -4.61
C LYS A 295 6.97 -22.81 -3.24
N LYS A 296 6.61 -24.03 -2.85
CA LYS A 296 6.97 -24.65 -1.55
C LYS A 296 8.48 -24.73 -1.30
N ASN A 297 9.29 -24.79 -2.35
CA ASN A 297 10.74 -24.93 -2.26
C ASN A 297 11.43 -23.57 -2.14
N ILE A 298 10.79 -22.48 -2.59
CA ILE A 298 11.42 -21.15 -2.66
C ILE A 298 10.91 -20.19 -1.58
N THR A 299 9.69 -20.39 -1.05
CA THR A 299 9.09 -19.48 -0.07
C THR A 299 9.57 -19.75 1.36
N LEU A 300 9.79 -18.69 2.14
CA LEU A 300 10.18 -18.79 3.55
C LEU A 300 9.12 -19.49 4.42
N ASN A 301 7.84 -19.21 4.15
CA ASN A 301 6.70 -19.76 4.88
C ASN A 301 5.69 -20.39 3.91
N HIS A 302 4.77 -21.25 4.40
CA HIS A 302 3.67 -21.78 3.59
C HIS A 302 2.79 -20.67 2.97
N ASN A 303 2.73 -19.52 3.65
CA ASN A 303 2.06 -18.31 3.20
C ASN A 303 2.99 -17.32 2.51
N GLY A 304 4.25 -17.66 2.21
CA GLY A 304 5.11 -16.80 1.41
C GLY A 304 4.54 -16.64 0.00
N TYR A 305 4.56 -15.43 -0.54
CA TYR A 305 3.96 -15.13 -1.84
C TYR A 305 4.97 -14.50 -2.78
N TRP A 306 4.99 -15.01 -4.00
CA TRP A 306 5.23 -14.15 -5.13
C TRP A 306 3.97 -13.30 -5.32
N SER A 307 4.11 -11.99 -5.50
CA SER A 307 2.99 -11.07 -5.78
C SER A 307 2.36 -11.25 -7.19
N GLN A 308 2.57 -12.43 -7.80
CA GLN A 308 2.22 -12.82 -9.18
C GLN A 308 0.72 -13.04 -9.39
N ASP A 309 -0.15 -12.37 -8.61
CA ASP A 309 -1.58 -12.50 -8.78
C ASP A 309 -2.01 -11.93 -10.13
N GLY A 310 -2.75 -12.75 -10.89
CA GLY A 310 -3.20 -12.41 -12.25
C GLY A 310 -2.21 -12.77 -13.36
N PHE A 311 -1.00 -13.26 -13.04
CA PHE A 311 -0.03 -13.66 -14.06
C PHE A 311 -0.57 -14.74 -15.02
N GLY A 312 -0.36 -14.54 -16.33
CA GLY A 312 -0.77 -15.48 -17.39
C GLY A 312 -2.28 -15.65 -17.55
N LYS A 313 -3.07 -14.77 -16.91
CA LYS A 313 -4.54 -14.82 -16.91
C LYS A 313 -5.05 -13.53 -17.53
N SER A 314 -6.21 -13.60 -18.20
CA SER A 314 -6.93 -12.44 -18.70
C SER A 314 -7.56 -11.66 -17.53
N LYS A 315 -6.75 -10.90 -16.79
CA LYS A 315 -7.16 -10.15 -15.59
C LYS A 315 -6.48 -8.80 -15.52
N LEU A 316 -7.22 -7.84 -14.98
CA LEU A 316 -6.66 -6.55 -14.58
C LEU A 316 -5.38 -6.74 -13.74
N LEU A 317 -4.36 -5.98 -14.09
CA LEU A 317 -3.13 -5.88 -13.32
C LEU A 317 -3.17 -4.66 -12.41
N SER A 318 -2.29 -4.64 -11.41
CA SER A 318 -2.10 -3.51 -10.51
C SER A 318 -0.65 -3.07 -10.60
N ASN A 319 -0.43 -1.76 -10.64
CA ASN A 319 0.91 -1.18 -10.53
C ASN A 319 1.36 -0.95 -9.09
N VAL A 320 0.55 -1.37 -8.12
CA VAL A 320 0.87 -1.35 -6.69
C VAL A 320 0.66 -2.74 -6.12
N GLN A 321 1.65 -3.22 -5.37
CA GLN A 321 1.58 -4.51 -4.70
C GLN A 321 2.16 -4.35 -3.29
N LYS A 322 1.32 -4.50 -2.26
CA LYS A 322 1.74 -4.54 -0.85
C LYS A 322 1.62 -5.97 -0.32
N VAL A 323 2.68 -6.46 0.30
CA VAL A 323 2.77 -7.80 0.89
C VAL A 323 3.31 -7.66 2.31
N GLU A 324 2.75 -8.45 3.23
CA GLU A 324 3.21 -8.54 4.62
C GLU A 324 3.70 -9.97 4.91
N LEU A 325 4.85 -10.08 5.58
CA LEU A 325 5.47 -11.34 5.95
C LEU A 325 5.96 -11.27 7.40
N ASN A 326 5.59 -12.27 8.20
CA ASN A 326 6.18 -12.48 9.51
C ASN A 326 7.28 -13.52 9.40
N ILE A 327 8.47 -13.21 9.92
CA ILE A 327 9.65 -14.07 9.89
C ILE A 327 9.90 -14.63 11.28
N SER A 328 9.93 -15.95 11.41
CA SER A 328 10.33 -16.63 12.64
C SER A 328 11.84 -16.67 12.77
N LYS A 329 12.33 -16.91 13.98
CA LYS A 329 13.74 -17.17 14.24
C LYS A 329 14.25 -18.40 13.47
N SER A 330 13.42 -19.44 13.34
CA SER A 330 13.77 -20.62 12.55
C SER A 330 13.95 -20.31 11.06
N ASN A 331 13.18 -19.37 10.49
CA ASN A 331 13.40 -18.93 9.11
C ASN A 331 14.79 -18.30 8.95
N LEU A 332 15.19 -17.42 9.89
CA LEU A 332 16.51 -16.78 9.84
C LEU A 332 17.64 -17.82 9.96
N LEU A 333 17.53 -18.75 10.90
CA LEU A 333 18.55 -19.79 11.11
C LEU A 333 18.70 -20.73 9.91
N ASN A 334 17.59 -21.17 9.32
CA ASN A 334 17.62 -22.12 8.20
C ASN A 334 18.23 -21.51 6.92
N GLU A 335 18.16 -20.19 6.78
CA GLU A 335 18.67 -19.47 5.61
C GLU A 335 19.97 -18.71 5.93
N ASN A 336 20.63 -19.01 7.05
CA ASN A 336 21.87 -18.37 7.50
C ASN A 336 21.79 -16.84 7.50
N PHE A 337 20.67 -16.29 7.98
CA PHE A 337 20.39 -14.85 8.04
C PHE A 337 20.46 -14.12 6.68
N GLU A 338 20.35 -14.85 5.57
CA GLU A 338 20.31 -14.28 4.22
C GLU A 338 19.00 -14.67 3.53
N PHE A 339 18.24 -13.68 3.06
CA PHE A 339 17.10 -13.91 2.19
C PHE A 339 17.37 -13.31 0.81
N LYS A 340 16.65 -13.80 -0.21
CA LYS A 340 16.66 -13.19 -1.54
C LYS A 340 15.35 -12.46 -1.79
N ILE A 341 15.42 -11.20 -2.17
CA ILE A 341 14.30 -10.56 -2.85
C ILE A 341 14.46 -10.80 -4.34
N ALA A 342 13.42 -11.26 -5.00
CA ALA A 342 13.40 -11.35 -6.45
C ALA A 342 12.28 -10.50 -7.04
N VAL A 343 12.58 -9.85 -8.17
CA VAL A 343 11.65 -9.05 -8.96
C VAL A 343 11.62 -9.61 -10.38
N GLY A 344 10.45 -9.72 -10.98
CA GLY A 344 10.26 -10.21 -12.34
C GLY A 344 9.29 -9.34 -13.11
N CYS A 345 9.58 -9.12 -14.40
CA CYS A 345 8.78 -8.27 -15.28
C CYS A 345 8.30 -9.06 -16.50
N ARG A 346 7.01 -8.96 -16.83
CA ARG A 346 6.42 -9.59 -18.01
C ARG A 346 5.28 -8.74 -18.57
N ASN A 347 5.05 -8.85 -19.87
CA ASN A 347 3.89 -8.26 -20.51
C ASN A 347 2.58 -8.92 -20.03
N HIS A 348 1.50 -8.15 -20.09
CA HIS A 348 0.15 -8.65 -19.87
C HIS A 348 -0.18 -9.75 -20.89
N GLY A 349 -0.82 -10.84 -20.43
CA GLY A 349 -1.04 -12.04 -21.27
C GLY A 349 -1.94 -11.82 -22.49
N ASN A 350 -2.80 -10.79 -22.46
CA ASN A 350 -3.72 -10.45 -23.55
C ASN A 350 -3.15 -9.49 -24.61
N LEU A 351 -1.86 -9.14 -24.56
CA LEU A 351 -1.29 -8.25 -25.57
C LEU A 351 -1.00 -9.00 -26.86
N SER A 352 -1.34 -8.39 -28.00
CA SER A 352 -0.83 -8.85 -29.29
C SER A 352 0.66 -8.57 -29.42
N THR A 353 1.37 -9.28 -30.30
CA THR A 353 2.80 -9.04 -30.57
C THR A 353 3.06 -7.60 -31.01
N ALA A 354 2.18 -7.02 -31.83
CA ALA A 354 2.30 -5.63 -32.25
C ALA A 354 2.15 -4.64 -31.08
N GLN A 355 1.20 -4.89 -30.17
CA GLN A 355 1.03 -4.07 -28.97
C GLN A 355 2.23 -4.18 -28.03
N ALA A 356 2.70 -5.40 -27.78
CA ALA A 356 3.88 -5.66 -26.95
C ALA A 356 5.12 -4.95 -27.50
N ASN A 357 5.32 -4.96 -28.83
CA ASN A 357 6.44 -4.29 -29.48
C ASN A 357 6.33 -2.75 -29.47
N SER A 358 5.14 -2.20 -29.30
CA SER A 358 4.93 -0.74 -29.21
C SER A 358 5.18 -0.16 -27.81
N LEU A 359 5.31 -1.02 -26.80
CA LEU A 359 5.52 -0.64 -25.41
C LEU A 359 7.02 -0.61 -25.04
N PRO A 360 7.39 0.10 -23.96
CA PRO A 360 8.76 0.09 -23.45
C PRO A 360 9.28 -1.33 -23.19
N ALA A 361 10.54 -1.58 -23.57
CA ALA A 361 11.23 -2.85 -23.32
C ALA A 361 11.64 -3.02 -21.85
N SER A 362 11.68 -1.93 -21.09
CA SER A 362 12.05 -1.90 -19.68
C SER A 362 11.20 -0.90 -18.90
N TYR A 363 11.08 -1.15 -17.60
CA TYR A 363 10.26 -0.34 -16.70
C TYR A 363 11.00 -0.07 -15.40
N ASP A 364 10.90 1.17 -14.95
CA ASP A 364 11.35 1.57 -13.63
C ASP A 364 10.38 1.11 -12.56
N TYR A 365 10.91 0.63 -11.44
CA TYR A 365 10.14 0.24 -10.28
C TYR A 365 10.78 0.77 -8.99
N SER A 366 9.93 0.94 -7.99
CA SER A 366 10.31 1.30 -6.63
C SER A 366 9.80 0.23 -5.68
N LEU A 367 10.68 -0.29 -4.84
CA LEU A 367 10.35 -1.26 -3.80
C LEU A 367 10.74 -0.68 -2.43
N VAL A 368 9.75 -0.54 -1.56
CA VAL A 368 9.92 -0.09 -0.18
C VAL A 368 9.72 -1.27 0.75
N LEU A 369 10.70 -1.53 1.60
CA LEU A 369 10.72 -2.62 2.57
C LEU A 369 10.81 -2.04 3.97
N ARG A 370 9.79 -2.29 4.79
CA ARG A 370 9.82 -1.91 6.19
C ARG A 370 10.02 -3.16 7.03
N ILE A 371 11.15 -3.22 7.72
CA ILE A 371 11.56 -4.34 8.56
C ILE A 371 11.43 -3.88 10.00
N LYS A 372 10.57 -4.56 10.77
CA LYS A 372 10.29 -4.25 12.16
C LYS A 372 10.61 -5.42 13.06
N GLU A 373 11.36 -5.17 14.11
CA GLU A 373 11.50 -6.08 15.22
C GLU A 373 10.24 -6.10 16.10
N ASN A 374 9.70 -7.29 16.33
CA ASN A 374 8.48 -7.49 17.09
C ASN A 374 8.82 -7.92 18.52
N LEU A 375 9.36 -7.01 19.33
CA LEU A 375 9.86 -7.31 20.68
C LEU A 375 8.75 -7.23 21.75
N PRO A 376 8.70 -8.17 22.71
CA PRO A 376 7.87 -8.02 23.90
C PRO A 376 8.42 -6.92 24.82
N ASN A 377 7.54 -6.06 25.33
CA ASN A 377 7.79 -5.04 26.36
C ASN A 377 8.70 -3.86 26.00
N GLY A 378 8.67 -3.37 24.76
CA GLY A 378 9.28 -2.07 24.42
C GLY A 378 10.78 -1.95 24.71
N LYS A 379 11.48 -3.06 24.96
CA LYS A 379 12.94 -3.09 25.02
C LYS A 379 13.41 -2.86 23.60
N LEU A 380 14.11 -1.75 23.38
CA LEU A 380 14.72 -1.44 22.10
C LEU A 380 15.86 -2.44 21.87
N GLY A 381 15.79 -3.20 20.76
CA GLY A 381 16.97 -3.77 20.14
C GLY A 381 17.71 -2.61 19.49
N ASN A 382 18.66 -2.02 20.20
CA ASN A 382 19.35 -0.78 19.81
C ASN A 382 20.33 -0.98 18.63
N SER A 383 20.02 -1.84 17.66
CA SER A 383 20.98 -2.24 16.65
C SER A 383 20.41 -2.62 15.29
N LEU A 384 19.08 -2.75 15.09
CA LEU A 384 18.57 -3.19 13.79
C LEU A 384 18.91 -2.20 12.68
N TYR A 385 18.76 -0.91 12.97
CA TYR A 385 19.05 0.15 12.01
C TYR A 385 20.52 0.16 11.57
N GLU A 386 21.45 0.26 12.52
CA GLU A 386 22.89 0.31 12.25
C GLU A 386 23.41 -0.99 11.61
N GLU A 387 22.97 -2.14 12.12
CA GLU A 387 23.42 -3.45 11.62
C GLU A 387 22.89 -3.71 10.20
N LEU A 388 21.64 -3.34 9.89
CA LEU A 388 21.12 -3.48 8.52
C LEU A 388 21.87 -2.59 7.53
N ILE A 389 22.24 -1.37 7.94
CA ILE A 389 23.07 -0.48 7.11
C ILE A 389 24.43 -1.12 6.85
N ALA A 390 25.11 -1.57 7.90
CA ALA A 390 26.46 -2.13 7.80
C ALA A 390 26.49 -3.43 6.96
N LEU A 391 25.58 -4.37 7.23
CA LEU A 391 25.55 -5.68 6.58
C LEU A 391 25.16 -5.62 5.11
N ASN A 392 24.27 -4.69 4.74
CA ASN A 392 23.75 -4.57 3.38
C ASN A 392 24.38 -3.42 2.59
N GLN A 393 25.37 -2.72 3.17
CA GLN A 393 26.06 -1.58 2.55
C GLN A 393 25.09 -0.51 2.04
N LEU A 394 24.10 -0.17 2.87
CA LEU A 394 23.02 0.75 2.48
C LEU A 394 23.49 2.21 2.58
N GLU A 395 23.04 3.03 1.63
CA GLU A 395 23.15 4.48 1.71
C GLU A 395 22.00 5.05 2.56
N VAL A 396 22.35 5.91 3.53
CA VAL A 396 21.36 6.61 4.35
C VAL A 396 20.81 7.81 3.58
N LEU A 397 19.50 7.82 3.35
CA LEU A 397 18.83 8.94 2.72
C LEU A 397 18.72 10.11 3.71
N GLY A 398 19.15 11.31 3.30
CA GLY A 398 18.92 12.55 4.06
C GLY A 398 20.09 13.06 4.91
N ASP A 399 21.30 12.50 4.77
CA ASP A 399 22.54 12.95 5.45
C ASP A 399 23.25 14.12 4.76
N ILE A 400 22.66 14.69 3.71
CA ILE A 400 23.15 15.93 3.10
C ILE A 400 22.44 17.11 3.81
N GLU A 401 23.06 17.56 4.90
CA GLU A 401 22.88 18.86 5.59
C GLU A 401 21.44 19.43 5.64
N GLN A 402 20.63 19.02 6.64
CA GLN A 402 19.41 19.74 7.04
C GLN A 402 19.22 19.79 8.56
N ASP A 403 20.31 20.00 9.31
CA ASP A 403 20.26 20.22 10.77
C ASP A 403 19.80 21.63 11.18
N ALA A 404 19.27 22.45 10.26
CA ALA A 404 18.98 23.86 10.55
C ALA A 404 17.49 24.21 10.79
N ASP A 405 16.50 23.37 10.41
CA ASP A 405 15.10 23.83 10.32
C ASP A 405 14.06 23.04 11.13
N LEU A 406 14.48 22.07 11.96
CA LEU A 406 13.53 21.26 12.75
C LEU A 406 13.03 21.94 14.04
N ASP A 407 13.57 23.10 14.42
CA ASP A 407 13.18 23.83 15.65
C ASP A 407 12.09 24.90 15.44
N ALA A 408 11.49 25.01 14.24
CA ALA A 408 10.56 26.11 13.92
C ALA A 408 9.05 25.76 13.97
N GLU A 409 8.64 24.53 14.30
CA GLU A 409 7.21 24.18 14.43
C GLU A 409 6.93 23.44 15.74
N ALA A 410 6.80 24.20 16.84
CA ALA A 410 6.19 23.80 18.10
C ALA A 410 4.95 24.65 18.40
#